data_AF-D4H6U5-F1
#
_entry.id   AF-D4H6U5-F1
#
_cell.length_a   1.000
_cell.length_b   1.000
_cell.length_c   1.000
_cell.angle_alpha   90.00
_cell.angle_beta   90.00
_cell.angle_gamma   90.00
#
_symmetry.space_group_name_H-M   'P 1'
#
loop_
_entity.id
_entity.type
_entity.pdbx_description
1 polymer ?
#
loop_
_entity_poly.entity_id
_entity_poly.type
_entity_poly.pdbx_seq_one_letter_code
_entity_poly.pdbx_strand_id
1 'polypeptide(L)'
;MFRINIIYASRYGAAKEVSWHIAEALREEGCYVELTEARVAILSGFDAYILGSGVYANRLLPDMEDFIADNVFALAKVRVAVFGVAMRTEPVERNGRMSGGVYIFDKYPVKPFTKAVLHGRMDFLTLSDEDKNGLERFYKARGLTPEQKAERKRLRDEISTDECSNFAKEILSGLVIDE
;
A
#
# COMPACT_ATOMS: atom_id res chain seq x y z
N MET A 1 -0.45 -13.04 22.04
CA MET A 1 -1.01 -13.19 20.67
C MET A 1 -1.60 -11.85 20.28
N PHE A 2 -1.04 -11.19 19.28
CA PHE A 2 -1.57 -9.92 18.79
C PHE A 2 -2.80 -10.13 17.90
N ARG A 3 -3.78 -9.24 18.04
CA ARG A 3 -4.93 -9.10 17.15
C ARG A 3 -4.66 -7.92 16.22
N ILE A 4 -4.60 -8.18 14.93
CA ILE A 4 -4.26 -7.19 13.90
C ILE A 4 -5.40 -7.11 12.89
N ASN A 5 -5.80 -5.90 12.50
CA ASN A 5 -6.66 -5.70 11.33
C ASN A 5 -5.87 -5.02 10.21
N ILE A 6 -5.76 -5.69 9.06
CA ILE A 6 -5.22 -5.08 7.85
C ILE A 6 -6.40 -4.47 7.10
N ILE A 7 -6.41 -3.14 7.06
CA ILE A 7 -7.41 -2.36 6.35
C ILE A 7 -6.81 -1.99 5.00
N TYR A 8 -7.46 -2.39 3.91
CA TYR A 8 -6.89 -2.21 2.58
C TYR A 8 -7.83 -1.51 1.59
N ALA A 9 -7.24 -0.74 0.67
CA ALA A 9 -7.92 -0.22 -0.51
C ALA A 9 -7.27 -0.77 -1.78
N SER A 10 -8.07 -1.35 -2.67
CA SER A 10 -7.59 -2.01 -3.90
C SER A 10 -8.51 -1.70 -5.06
N ARG A 11 -7.94 -1.21 -6.18
CA ARG A 11 -8.70 -0.92 -7.41
C ARG A 11 -8.75 -2.11 -8.37
N TYR A 12 -7.61 -2.78 -8.56
CA TYR A 12 -7.45 -3.90 -9.51
C TYR A 12 -6.91 -5.18 -8.84
N GLY A 13 -7.13 -5.35 -7.54
CA GLY A 13 -6.81 -6.59 -6.82
C GLY A 13 -5.41 -6.68 -6.22
N ALA A 14 -4.38 -6.06 -6.82
CA ALA A 14 -2.98 -6.21 -6.35
C ALA A 14 -2.79 -5.88 -4.85
N ALA A 15 -3.36 -4.78 -4.36
CA ALA A 15 -3.23 -4.43 -2.93
C ALA A 15 -3.98 -5.39 -1.99
N LYS A 16 -5.07 -6.01 -2.47
CA LYS A 16 -5.80 -7.04 -1.73
C LYS A 16 -4.97 -8.31 -1.59
N GLU A 17 -4.30 -8.71 -2.67
CA GLU A 17 -3.42 -9.88 -2.68
C GLU A 17 -2.18 -9.68 -1.81
N VAL A 18 -1.52 -8.51 -1.90
CA VAL A 18 -0.43 -8.14 -0.98
C VAL A 18 -0.90 -8.14 0.47
N SER A 19 -2.09 -7.59 0.76
CA SER A 19 -2.68 -7.64 2.11
C SER A 19 -2.85 -9.08 2.60
N TRP A 20 -3.29 -9.98 1.72
CA TRP A 20 -3.44 -11.40 2.03
C TRP A 20 -2.10 -12.06 2.34
N HIS A 21 -1.06 -11.83 1.54
CA HIS A 21 0.27 -12.38 1.81
C HIS A 21 0.87 -11.88 3.14
N ILE A 22 0.72 -10.58 3.44
CA ILE A 22 1.14 -10.04 4.74
C ILE A 22 0.35 -10.71 5.88
N ALA A 23 -0.96 -10.90 5.72
CA ALA A 23 -1.78 -11.56 6.73
C ALA A 23 -1.38 -13.02 6.96
N GLU A 24 -1.08 -13.78 5.90
CA GLU A 24 -0.61 -15.16 6.03
C GLU A 24 0.72 -15.21 6.79
N ALA A 25 1.69 -14.37 6.42
CA ALA A 25 2.98 -14.31 7.12
C ALA A 25 2.82 -13.95 8.61
N LEU A 26 1.93 -13.01 8.96
CA LEU A 26 1.64 -12.66 10.35
C LEU A 26 0.91 -13.80 11.11
N ARG A 27 0.05 -14.56 10.43
CA ARG A 27 -0.66 -15.72 11.02
C ARG A 27 0.29 -16.88 11.29
N GLU A 28 1.26 -17.12 10.41
CA GLU A 28 2.32 -18.11 10.62
C GLU A 28 3.14 -17.82 11.89
N GLU A 29 3.31 -16.54 12.22
CA GLU A 29 3.96 -16.06 13.44
C GLU A 29 3.01 -16.02 14.67
N GLY A 30 1.82 -16.60 14.55
CA GLY A 30 0.88 -16.77 15.66
C GLY A 30 -0.01 -15.56 15.97
N CYS A 31 -0.14 -14.59 15.05
CA CYS A 31 -1.09 -13.49 15.21
C CYS A 31 -2.50 -13.87 14.74
N TYR A 32 -3.50 -13.25 15.37
CA TYR A 32 -4.86 -13.22 14.84
C TYR A 32 -5.00 -12.05 13.88
N VAL A 33 -5.26 -12.32 12.59
CA VAL A 33 -5.29 -11.28 11.56
C VAL A 33 -6.62 -11.27 10.82
N GLU A 34 -7.26 -10.10 10.74
CA GLU A 34 -8.41 -9.84 9.88
C GLU A 34 -8.04 -8.97 8.68
N LEU A 35 -8.76 -9.13 7.57
CA LEU A 35 -8.64 -8.32 6.37
C LEU A 35 -9.94 -7.56 6.13
N THR A 36 -9.90 -6.24 6.12
CA THR A 36 -11.09 -5.40 5.93
C THR A 36 -10.88 -4.40 4.80
N GLU A 37 -11.87 -4.21 3.92
CA GLU A 37 -11.81 -3.13 2.92
C GLU A 37 -12.03 -1.78 3.59
N ALA A 38 -11.21 -0.78 3.26
CA ALA A 38 -11.21 0.54 3.88
C ALA A 38 -12.59 1.22 3.90
N ARG A 39 -13.35 1.08 2.81
CA ARG A 39 -14.71 1.62 2.64
C ARG A 39 -15.75 1.14 3.65
N VAL A 40 -15.52 0.01 4.31
CA VAL A 40 -16.44 -0.56 5.32
C VAL A 40 -15.75 -0.77 6.67
N ALA A 41 -14.48 -0.38 6.78
CA ALA A 41 -13.69 -0.63 7.96
C ALA A 41 -14.09 0.30 9.11
N ILE A 42 -14.06 -0.26 10.31
CA ILE A 42 -14.21 0.46 11.56
C ILE A 42 -13.04 0.10 12.48
N LEU A 43 -12.56 1.07 13.27
CA LEU A 43 -11.55 0.81 14.28
C LEU A 43 -12.23 0.23 15.52
N SER A 44 -12.08 -1.07 15.76
CA SER A 44 -12.66 -1.73 16.95
C SER A 44 -11.82 -2.90 17.46
N GLY A 45 -11.20 -2.75 18.64
CA GLY A 45 -10.76 -3.89 19.47
C GLY A 45 -9.56 -4.69 18.98
N PHE A 46 -8.74 -4.15 18.08
CA PHE A 46 -7.44 -4.72 17.67
C PHE A 46 -6.27 -4.01 18.37
N ASP A 47 -5.18 -4.74 18.55
CA ASP A 47 -3.93 -4.24 19.15
C ASP A 47 -3.18 -3.34 18.16
N ALA A 48 -3.32 -3.61 16.86
CA ALA A 48 -2.73 -2.82 15.79
C ALA A 48 -3.57 -2.83 14.51
N TYR A 49 -3.39 -1.78 13.72
CA TYR A 49 -4.00 -1.61 12.40
C TYR A 49 -2.92 -1.43 11.34
N ILE A 50 -3.06 -2.14 10.22
CA ILE A 50 -2.14 -2.02 9.09
C ILE A 50 -2.91 -1.44 7.92
N LEU A 51 -2.53 -0.25 7.48
CA LEU A 51 -3.24 0.46 6.41
C LEU A 51 -2.53 0.22 5.07
N GLY A 52 -3.18 -0.50 4.16
CA GLY A 52 -2.66 -0.87 2.85
C GLY A 52 -3.39 -0.18 1.70
N SER A 53 -2.69 0.36 0.72
CA SER A 53 -3.36 0.88 -0.48
C SER A 53 -2.55 0.69 -1.75
N GLY A 54 -3.23 0.46 -2.86
CA GLY A 54 -2.65 0.74 -4.18
C GLY A 54 -2.20 2.20 -4.26
N VAL A 55 -1.05 2.45 -4.89
CA VAL A 55 -0.48 3.79 -5.06
C VAL A 55 -0.60 4.22 -6.51
N TYR A 56 -1.37 5.28 -6.74
CA TYR A 56 -1.60 5.84 -8.07
C TYR A 56 -1.22 7.32 -8.04
N ALA A 57 -0.38 7.75 -9.00
CA ALA A 57 0.06 9.13 -9.10
C ALA A 57 0.57 9.74 -7.77
N ASN A 58 1.37 8.97 -7.02
CA ASN A 58 1.92 9.33 -5.70
C ASN A 58 0.85 9.59 -4.61
N ARG A 59 -0.33 8.97 -4.71
CA ARG A 59 -1.40 9.01 -3.70
C ARG A 59 -1.89 7.60 -3.39
N LEU A 60 -2.41 7.43 -2.18
CA LEU A 60 -3.25 6.28 -1.84
C LEU A 60 -4.58 6.38 -2.60
N LEU A 61 -5.33 5.30 -2.64
CA LEU A 61 -6.67 5.29 -3.23
C LEU A 61 -7.63 6.10 -2.35
N PRO A 62 -8.67 6.73 -2.95
CA PRO A 62 -9.62 7.56 -2.21
C PRO A 62 -10.20 6.88 -0.97
N ASP A 63 -10.66 5.63 -1.08
CA ASP A 63 -11.19 4.88 0.07
C ASP A 63 -10.24 4.80 1.28
N MET A 64 -8.93 4.76 1.05
CA MET A 64 -7.94 4.78 2.15
C MET A 64 -7.70 6.20 2.67
N GLU A 65 -7.66 7.19 1.77
CA GLU A 65 -7.50 8.59 2.18
C GLU A 65 -8.70 9.06 3.02
N ASP A 66 -9.92 8.69 2.62
CA ASP A 66 -11.16 8.96 3.35
C ASP A 66 -11.15 8.24 4.70
N PHE A 67 -10.80 6.95 4.73
CA PHE A 67 -10.67 6.20 5.98
C PHE A 67 -9.69 6.86 6.96
N ILE A 68 -8.51 7.31 6.48
CA ILE A 68 -7.54 8.01 7.33
C ILE A 68 -8.10 9.33 7.82
N ALA A 69 -8.71 10.13 6.94
CA ALA A 69 -9.28 11.44 7.26
C ALA A 69 -10.39 11.35 8.32
N ASP A 70 -11.25 10.35 8.21
CA ASP A 70 -12.36 10.13 9.13
C ASP A 70 -11.90 9.61 10.51
N ASN A 71 -10.72 8.98 10.57
CA ASN A 71 -10.22 8.31 11.76
C ASN A 71 -8.96 8.92 12.37
N VAL A 72 -8.51 10.12 11.96
CA VAL A 72 -7.24 10.74 12.40
C VAL A 72 -7.04 10.67 13.93
N PHE A 73 -8.04 11.09 14.71
CA PHE A 73 -7.95 11.11 16.18
C PHE A 73 -7.91 9.72 16.81
N ALA A 74 -8.54 8.72 16.18
CA ALA A 74 -8.54 7.35 16.66
C ALA A 74 -7.24 6.64 16.30
N LEU A 75 -6.76 6.82 15.06
CA LEU A 75 -5.48 6.31 14.56
C LEU A 75 -4.29 6.82 15.38
N ALA A 76 -4.38 8.04 15.92
CA ALA A 76 -3.35 8.60 16.81
C ALA A 76 -3.22 7.88 18.17
N LYS A 77 -4.20 7.04 18.54
CA LYS A 77 -4.27 6.35 19.85
C LYS A 77 -3.99 4.85 19.76
N VAL A 78 -3.77 4.33 18.56
CA VAL A 78 -3.55 2.89 18.30
C VAL A 78 -2.24 2.69 17.56
N ARG A 79 -1.72 1.47 17.58
CA ARG A 79 -0.51 1.13 16.80
C ARG A 79 -0.88 1.04 15.33
N VAL A 80 -0.18 1.79 14.49
CA VAL A 80 -0.41 1.81 13.04
C VAL A 80 0.86 1.44 12.29
N ALA A 81 0.75 0.52 11.34
CA ALA A 81 1.72 0.34 10.26
C ALA A 81 1.06 0.72 8.93
N VAL A 82 1.85 1.12 7.92
CA VAL A 82 1.31 1.47 6.61
C VAL A 82 2.10 0.81 5.48
N PHE A 83 1.40 0.42 4.41
CA PHE A 83 2.07 0.03 3.18
C PHE A 83 1.35 0.50 1.92
N GLY A 84 2.13 0.62 0.86
CA GLY A 84 1.68 1.03 -0.46
C GLY A 84 2.03 -0.03 -1.47
N VAL A 85 1.19 -0.24 -2.48
CA VAL A 85 1.44 -1.21 -3.56
C VAL A 85 1.60 -0.48 -4.88
N ALA A 86 2.76 -0.62 -5.51
CA ALA A 86 3.14 0.16 -6.69
C ALA A 86 4.00 -0.65 -7.68
N MET A 87 4.08 -0.19 -8.92
CA MET A 87 5.03 -0.73 -9.92
C MET A 87 6.46 -0.16 -9.77
N ARG A 88 6.68 0.69 -8.77
CA ARG A 88 7.99 1.25 -8.43
C ARG A 88 7.97 1.59 -6.95
N THR A 89 8.91 1.02 -6.20
CA THR A 89 8.97 1.14 -4.74
C THR A 89 10.01 2.16 -4.29
N GLU A 90 11.01 2.46 -5.13
CA GLU A 90 12.09 3.37 -4.76
C GLU A 90 11.66 4.83 -4.85
N PRO A 91 12.14 5.67 -3.90
CA PRO A 91 11.94 7.10 -3.99
C PRO A 91 12.75 7.71 -5.14
N VAL A 92 12.32 8.89 -5.55
CA VAL A 92 12.95 9.72 -6.57
C VAL A 92 13.35 11.04 -5.94
N GLU A 93 14.61 11.40 -6.09
CA GLU A 93 15.08 12.75 -5.77
C GLU A 93 14.76 13.70 -6.92
N ARG A 94 14.18 14.86 -6.60
CA ARG A 94 14.01 15.96 -7.53
C ARG A 94 14.23 17.28 -6.81
N ASN A 95 15.20 18.07 -7.29
CA ASN A 95 15.54 19.38 -6.72
C ASN A 95 15.85 19.30 -5.20
N GLY A 96 16.62 18.30 -4.76
CA GLY A 96 16.96 18.11 -3.34
C GLY A 96 15.81 17.63 -2.45
N ARG A 97 14.69 17.19 -3.04
CA ARG A 97 13.54 16.64 -2.31
C ARG A 97 13.26 15.22 -2.74
N MET A 98 13.15 14.32 -1.76
CA MET A 98 12.72 12.94 -1.97
C MET A 98 11.20 12.87 -2.14
N SER A 99 10.74 12.07 -3.09
CA SER A 99 9.32 11.85 -3.38
C SER A 99 9.07 10.42 -3.87
N GLY A 100 7.85 9.92 -3.74
CA GLY A 100 7.57 8.51 -4.06
C GLY A 100 8.15 7.57 -2.98
N GLY A 101 8.05 6.27 -3.21
CA GLY A 101 8.38 5.27 -2.19
C GLY A 101 7.73 5.57 -0.84
N VAL A 102 8.44 5.31 0.26
CA VAL A 102 7.92 5.54 1.63
C VAL A 102 7.64 7.01 1.99
N TYR A 103 8.07 7.97 1.17
CA TYR A 103 7.77 9.40 1.39
C TYR A 103 6.34 9.78 0.98
N ILE A 104 5.61 8.89 0.27
CA ILE A 104 4.19 9.15 -0.02
C ILE A 104 3.35 9.25 1.26
N PHE A 105 3.76 8.55 2.32
CA PHE A 105 3.01 8.49 3.57
C PHE A 105 3.08 9.79 4.37
N ASP A 106 4.10 10.62 4.15
CA ASP A 106 4.30 11.89 4.87
C ASP A 106 3.23 12.94 4.53
N LYS A 107 2.40 12.67 3.52
CA LYS A 107 1.24 13.49 3.14
C LYS A 107 0.02 13.27 4.02
N TYR A 108 0.01 12.19 4.81
CA TYR A 108 -1.15 11.76 5.56
C TYR A 108 -0.91 11.93 7.07
N PRO A 109 -1.94 12.31 7.84
CA PRO A 109 -1.83 12.55 9.28
C PRO A 109 -1.81 11.25 10.09
N VAL A 110 -0.95 10.30 9.70
CA VAL A 110 -0.73 9.02 10.39
C VAL A 110 0.72 8.94 10.85
N LYS A 111 0.95 8.34 12.02
CA LYS A 111 2.29 8.15 12.59
C LYS A 111 2.60 6.66 12.65
N PRO A 112 2.99 6.05 11.52
CA PRO A 112 3.25 4.63 11.50
C PRO A 112 4.53 4.29 12.27
N PHE A 113 4.52 3.19 13.01
CA PHE A 113 5.74 2.64 13.62
C PHE A 113 6.61 1.91 12.60
N THR A 114 6.02 1.42 11.50
CA THR A 114 6.75 0.95 10.30
C THR A 114 5.97 1.27 9.01
N LYS A 115 6.71 1.51 7.92
CA LYS A 115 6.14 1.86 6.61
C LYS A 115 6.92 1.24 5.45
N ALA A 116 6.21 0.71 4.45
CA ALA A 116 6.82 0.13 3.25
C ALA A 116 6.07 0.50 1.95
N VAL A 117 6.76 0.41 0.81
CA VAL A 117 6.11 0.34 -0.50
C VAL A 117 6.56 -0.96 -1.15
N LEU A 118 5.61 -1.81 -1.48
CA LEU A 118 5.80 -3.17 -1.98
C LEU A 118 5.42 -3.25 -3.46
N HIS A 119 6.02 -4.19 -4.17
CA HIS A 119 5.72 -4.38 -5.59
C HIS A 119 4.30 -4.92 -5.79
N GLY A 120 3.67 -4.46 -6.87
CA GLY A 120 2.31 -4.80 -7.24
C GLY A 120 2.20 -5.48 -8.60
N ARG A 121 0.95 -5.54 -9.07
CA ARG A 121 0.61 -6.01 -10.41
C ARG A 121 -0.03 -4.89 -11.24
N MET A 122 0.34 -4.83 -12.51
CA MET A 122 -0.30 -4.00 -13.52
C MET A 122 -0.64 -4.86 -14.72
N ASP A 123 -1.94 -4.98 -15.01
CA ASP A 123 -2.45 -5.57 -16.24
C ASP A 123 -3.24 -4.51 -17.01
N PHE A 124 -2.67 -4.03 -18.11
CA PHE A 124 -3.29 -2.98 -18.93
C PHE A 124 -4.65 -3.40 -19.49
N LEU A 125 -4.85 -4.69 -19.75
CA LEU A 125 -6.10 -5.19 -20.32
C LEU A 125 -7.27 -5.05 -19.35
N THR A 126 -6.99 -5.13 -18.04
CA THR A 126 -7.99 -5.02 -16.96
C THR A 126 -8.39 -3.59 -16.63
N LEU A 127 -7.62 -2.60 -17.10
CA LEU A 127 -7.86 -1.20 -16.75
C LEU A 127 -9.15 -0.67 -17.37
N SER A 128 -9.84 0.20 -16.63
CA SER A 128 -10.94 1.01 -17.17
C SER A 128 -10.44 1.92 -18.28
N ASP A 129 -11.35 2.36 -19.15
CA ASP A 129 -10.99 3.31 -20.23
C ASP A 129 -10.48 4.64 -19.68
N GLU A 130 -11.00 5.07 -18.53
CA GLU A 130 -10.51 6.26 -17.82
C GLU A 130 -9.04 6.11 -17.42
N ASP A 131 -8.68 4.99 -16.78
CA ASP A 131 -7.31 4.73 -16.32
C ASP A 131 -6.36 4.50 -17.51
N LYS A 132 -6.82 3.85 -18.59
CA LYS A 132 -6.07 3.73 -19.86
C LYS A 132 -5.75 5.12 -20.45
N ASN A 133 -6.75 5.99 -20.51
CA ASN A 133 -6.58 7.37 -21.00
C ASN A 133 -5.68 8.20 -20.07
N GLY A 134 -5.75 7.96 -18.76
CA GLY A 134 -4.83 8.54 -17.77
C GLY A 134 -3.39 8.13 -18.01
N LEU A 135 -3.15 6.83 -18.21
CA LEU A 135 -1.82 6.29 -18.52
C LEU A 135 -1.27 6.83 -19.85
N GLU A 136 -2.09 6.92 -20.90
CA GLU A 136 -1.64 7.49 -22.17
C GLU A 136 -1.20 8.95 -22.04
N ARG A 137 -1.96 9.76 -21.29
CA ARG A 137 -1.58 11.14 -20.97
C ARG A 137 -0.27 11.19 -20.19
N PHE A 138 -0.10 10.31 -19.22
CA PHE A 138 1.14 10.17 -18.45
C PHE A 138 2.33 9.78 -19.35
N TYR A 139 2.17 8.78 -20.21
CA TYR A 139 3.23 8.33 -21.13
C TYR A 139 3.63 9.43 -22.10
N LYS A 140 2.65 10.18 -22.64
CA LYS A 140 2.91 11.33 -23.51
C LYS A 140 3.66 12.44 -22.76
N ALA A 141 3.24 12.78 -21.55
CA ALA A 141 3.89 13.80 -20.73
C ALA A 141 5.33 13.44 -20.32
N ARG A 142 5.67 12.14 -20.31
CA ARG A 142 7.01 11.63 -20.02
C ARG A 142 7.85 11.37 -21.28
N GLY A 143 7.32 11.63 -22.47
CA GLY A 143 8.05 11.46 -23.73
C GLY A 143 8.45 10.00 -24.02
N LEU A 144 7.66 9.02 -23.56
CA LEU A 144 7.97 7.61 -23.78
C LEU A 144 7.89 7.25 -25.27
N THR A 145 8.85 6.46 -25.74
CA THR A 145 8.84 5.88 -27.08
C THR A 145 7.71 4.85 -27.24
N PRO A 146 7.28 4.52 -28.46
CA PRO A 146 6.28 3.46 -28.69
C PRO A 146 6.66 2.13 -28.03
N GLU A 147 7.94 1.74 -28.05
CA GLU A 147 8.45 0.52 -27.46
C GLU A 147 8.35 0.55 -25.93
N GLN A 148 8.72 1.69 -25.31
CA GLN A 148 8.59 1.88 -23.86
C GLN A 148 7.14 1.85 -23.38
N LYS A 149 6.21 2.32 -24.22
CA LYS A 149 4.76 2.23 -23.96
C LYS A 149 4.27 0.79 -24.09
N ALA A 150 4.64 0.09 -25.17
CA ALA A 150 4.26 -1.30 -25.39
C ALA A 150 4.73 -2.19 -24.22
N GLU A 151 5.98 -2.01 -23.79
CA GLU A 151 6.54 -2.69 -22.63
C GLU A 151 5.76 -2.38 -21.34
N ARG A 152 5.34 -1.13 -21.13
CA ARG A 152 4.51 -0.76 -19.97
C ARG A 152 3.05 -1.17 -20.06
N LYS A 153 2.58 -1.65 -21.22
CA LYS A 153 1.21 -2.16 -21.41
C LYS A 153 1.13 -3.67 -21.26
N ARG A 154 2.26 -4.38 -21.17
CA ARG A 154 2.27 -5.81 -20.88
C ARG A 154 1.82 -6.06 -19.43
N LEU A 155 1.38 -7.29 -19.14
CA LEU A 155 1.19 -7.75 -17.77
C LEU A 155 2.55 -7.72 -17.04
N ARG A 156 2.59 -6.98 -15.93
CA ARG A 156 3.72 -6.95 -15.02
C ARG A 156 3.20 -7.34 -13.65
N ASP A 157 3.41 -8.61 -13.29
CA ASP A 157 3.13 -9.11 -11.96
C ASP A 157 4.45 -9.20 -11.20
N GLU A 158 4.67 -8.24 -10.30
CA GLU A 158 5.90 -8.11 -9.53
C GLU A 158 5.62 -8.33 -8.03
N ILE A 159 4.42 -8.83 -7.66
CA ILE A 159 4.08 -9.14 -6.28
C ILE A 159 5.08 -10.16 -5.72
N SER A 160 5.73 -9.80 -4.61
CA SER A 160 6.76 -10.60 -3.97
C SER A 160 6.30 -11.06 -2.58
N THR A 161 6.21 -12.38 -2.39
CA THR A 161 5.92 -12.98 -1.08
C THR A 161 7.04 -12.70 -0.07
N ASP A 162 8.29 -12.64 -0.53
CA ASP A 162 9.44 -12.33 0.33
C ASP A 162 9.36 -10.89 0.87
N GLU A 163 8.95 -9.93 0.03
CA GLU A 163 8.69 -8.56 0.48
C GLU A 163 7.58 -8.50 1.54
N CYS A 164 6.50 -9.25 1.32
CA CYS A 164 5.38 -9.33 2.26
C CYS A 164 5.82 -9.93 3.61
N SER A 165 6.57 -11.04 3.59
CA SER A 165 7.08 -11.71 4.79
C SER A 165 8.11 -10.87 5.53
N ASN A 166 8.97 -10.13 4.82
CA ASN A 166 9.91 -9.21 5.45
C ASN A 166 9.18 -8.05 6.12
N PHE A 167 8.18 -7.47 5.47
CA PHE A 167 7.37 -6.42 6.08
C PHE A 167 6.57 -6.95 7.29
N ALA A 168 6.04 -8.17 7.24
CA ALA A 168 5.40 -8.82 8.39
C ALA A 168 6.36 -8.94 9.59
N LYS A 169 7.62 -9.28 9.37
CA LYS A 169 8.65 -9.31 10.44
C LYS A 169 8.92 -7.92 11.02
N GLU A 170 8.98 -6.88 10.18
CA GLU A 170 9.12 -5.49 10.65
C GLU A 170 7.92 -5.06 11.49
N ILE A 171 6.70 -5.45 11.08
CA ILE A 171 5.48 -5.22 11.85
C ILE A 171 5.62 -5.85 13.23
N LEU A 172 5.95 -7.14 13.31
CA LEU A 172 6.08 -7.87 14.57
C LEU A 172 7.16 -7.27 15.48
N SER A 173 8.33 -6.96 14.93
CA SER A 173 9.39 -6.29 15.67
C SER A 173 8.92 -4.95 16.22
N GLY A 174 8.21 -4.17 15.39
CA GLY A 174 7.63 -2.90 15.80
C GLY A 174 6.56 -3.03 16.87
N LEU A 175 5.83 -4.15 16.97
CA LEU A 175 4.82 -4.37 18.02
C LEU A 175 5.43 -4.68 19.40
N VAL A 176 6.65 -5.21 19.45
CA VAL A 176 7.32 -5.69 20.68
C VAL A 176 8.16 -4.60 21.36
N ILE A 177 8.58 -3.54 20.64
CA ILE A 177 9.60 -2.58 21.11
C ILE A 177 9.12 -1.56 22.19
N ASP A 178 7.90 -1.66 22.70
CA ASP A 178 7.38 -0.71 23.74
C ASP A 178 7.12 -1.38 25.11
N GLU A 179 8.08 -2.16 25.64
CA GLU A 179 8.21 -2.41 27.08
C GLU A 179 9.25 -1.48 27.73
#